data_AF-A0A7W9FX30-F1
#
_entry.id   AF-A0A7W9FX30-F1
#
_cell.length_a   1.000
_cell.length_b   1.000
_cell.length_c   1.000
_cell.angle_alpha   90.00
_cell.angle_beta   90.00
_cell.angle_gamma   90.00
#
_symmetry.space_group_name_H-M   'P 1'
#
loop_
_entity.id
_entity.type
_entity.pdbx_description
1 polymer ?
#
loop_
_entity_poly.entity_id
_entity_poly.type
_entity_poly.pdbx_seq_one_letter_code
_entity_poly.pdbx_strand_id
1 'polypeptide(L)'
;MTPVEQPLRCLAVRVVLDDEGEIDGIELEAFLNKVAGRHQWLSTTEWLFVDPPAEVGDWPTAPVVMPERVAVRAILEDLTGDPPRILFDHQTTPAERRKWRWVAFQVAPNQQGQGRFPWERVHA
;
A
#
# COMPACT_ATOMS: atom_id res chain seq x y z
N MET A 1 13.64 -9.72 22.55
CA MET A 1 13.78 -10.09 21.14
C MET A 1 13.46 -8.87 20.32
N THR A 2 14.40 -8.37 19.51
CA THR A 2 14.13 -7.25 18.59
C THR A 2 13.07 -7.72 17.57
N PRO A 3 11.98 -6.97 17.33
CA PRO A 3 11.03 -7.35 16.30
C PRO A 3 11.77 -7.46 14.97
N VAL A 4 11.72 -8.63 14.33
CA VAL A 4 12.25 -8.79 12.97
C VAL A 4 11.37 -7.95 12.07
N GLU A 5 11.91 -6.84 11.55
CA GLU A 5 11.18 -5.98 10.62
C GLU A 5 10.87 -6.79 9.36
N GLN A 6 9.58 -7.09 9.16
CA GLN A 6 9.16 -7.89 8.03
C GLN A 6 9.49 -7.14 6.72
N PRO A 7 9.93 -7.85 5.67
CA PRO A 7 10.06 -7.24 4.35
C PRO A 7 8.72 -6.67 3.90
N LEU A 8 8.74 -5.48 3.31
CA LEU A 8 7.57 -4.81 2.77
C LEU A 8 7.67 -4.74 1.25
N ARG A 9 6.53 -4.90 0.59
CA ARG A 9 6.36 -4.66 -0.84
C ARG A 9 5.50 -3.42 -1.05
N CYS A 10 5.89 -2.62 -2.03
CA CYS A 10 5.15 -1.46 -2.53
C CYS A 10 4.55 -1.84 -3.88
N LEU A 11 3.23 -1.78 -3.97
CA LEU A 11 2.47 -2.10 -5.16
C LEU A 11 2.00 -0.82 -5.84
N ALA A 12 1.90 -0.84 -7.17
CA ALA A 12 1.12 0.15 -7.90
C ALA A 12 -0.28 -0.41 -8.13
N VAL A 13 -1.28 0.24 -7.55
CA VAL A 13 -2.67 -0.21 -7.62
C VAL A 13 -3.46 0.78 -8.47
N ARG A 14 -4.10 0.29 -9.53
CA ARG A 14 -5.03 1.06 -10.35
C ARG A 14 -6.16 1.60 -9.48
N VAL A 15 -6.41 2.89 -9.58
CA VAL A 15 -7.50 3.58 -8.87
C VAL A 15 -8.62 3.98 -9.82
N VAL A 16 -9.81 4.09 -9.26
CA VAL A 16 -10.93 4.78 -9.91
C VAL A 16 -10.88 6.23 -9.44
N LEU A 17 -11.19 7.16 -10.35
CA LEU A 17 -11.34 8.56 -10.00
C LEU A 17 -12.82 8.88 -9.77
N ASP A 18 -13.10 9.77 -8.82
CA ASP A 18 -14.43 10.31 -8.59
C ASP A 18 -14.80 11.40 -9.62
N ASP A 19 -15.98 12.00 -9.45
CA ASP A 19 -16.48 13.05 -10.35
C ASP A 19 -15.62 14.34 -10.30
N GLU A 20 -14.79 14.52 -9.27
CA GLU A 20 -13.85 15.64 -9.14
C GLU A 20 -12.47 15.32 -9.76
N GLY A 21 -12.27 14.08 -10.23
CA GLY A 21 -11.00 13.60 -10.78
C GLY A 21 -9.98 13.20 -9.71
N GLU A 22 -10.41 13.10 -8.45
CA GLU A 22 -9.58 12.66 -7.33
C GLU A 22 -9.72 11.15 -7.13
N ILE A 23 -8.80 10.55 -6.37
CA ILE A 23 -8.85 9.12 -6.08
C ILE A 23 -10.11 8.80 -5.25
N ASP A 24 -10.98 7.90 -5.76
CA ASP A 24 -12.07 7.34 -4.97
C ASP A 24 -11.49 6.44 -3.87
N GLY A 25 -11.29 7.04 -2.69
CA GLY A 25 -10.73 6.37 -1.53
C GLY A 25 -11.61 5.23 -0.98
N ILE A 26 -12.93 5.31 -1.17
CA ILE A 26 -13.87 4.28 -0.70
C ILE A 26 -13.73 3.03 -1.58
N GLU A 27 -13.67 3.23 -2.89
CA GLU A 27 -13.45 2.16 -3.87
C GLU A 27 -12.10 1.47 -3.66
N LEU A 28 -11.03 2.26 -3.49
CA LEU A 28 -9.69 1.74 -3.23
C LEU A 28 -9.63 0.97 -1.91
N GLU A 29 -10.22 1.51 -0.83
CA GLU A 29 -10.30 0.84 0.46
C GLU A 29 -11.05 -0.49 0.35
N ALA A 30 -12.19 -0.52 -0.34
CA ALA A 30 -12.99 -1.74 -0.51
C ALA A 30 -12.21 -2.84 -1.23
N PHE A 31 -11.50 -2.49 -2.30
CA PHE A 31 -10.64 -3.41 -3.03
C PHE A 31 -9.50 -3.95 -2.16
N LEU A 32 -8.72 -3.07 -1.53
CA LEU A 32 -7.57 -3.47 -0.72
C LEU A 32 -8.00 -4.31 0.49
N ASN A 33 -9.12 -3.95 1.13
CA ASN A 33 -9.68 -4.75 2.22
C ASN A 33 -10.11 -6.15 1.75
N LYS A 34 -10.56 -6.31 0.50
CA LYS A 34 -10.90 -7.61 -0.08
C LYS A 34 -9.65 -8.47 -0.35
N VAL A 35 -8.63 -7.92 -1.00
CA VAL A 35 -7.47 -8.71 -1.48
C VAL A 35 -6.34 -8.82 -0.43
N ALA A 36 -6.09 -7.75 0.31
CA ALA A 36 -5.02 -7.68 1.32
C ALA A 36 -5.56 -7.89 2.74
N GLY A 37 -6.83 -7.60 2.99
CA GLY A 37 -7.43 -7.66 4.33
C GLY A 37 -7.35 -6.33 5.08
N ARG A 38 -8.28 -6.13 6.03
CA ARG A 38 -8.35 -4.91 6.83
C ARG A 38 -7.07 -4.69 7.64
N HIS A 39 -6.59 -3.45 7.64
CA HIS A 39 -5.39 -3.01 8.37
C HIS A 39 -4.09 -3.73 7.93
N GLN A 40 -4.07 -4.36 6.76
CA GLN A 40 -2.87 -5.06 6.24
C GLN A 40 -2.13 -4.25 5.16
N TRP A 41 -2.51 -3.01 4.93
CA TRP A 41 -1.98 -2.15 3.88
C TRP A 41 -1.98 -0.70 4.33
N LEU A 42 -1.18 0.13 3.65
CA LEU A 42 -1.11 1.58 3.81
C LEU A 42 -0.87 2.19 2.43
N SER A 43 -1.59 3.26 2.08
CA SER A 43 -1.41 4.00 0.84
C SER A 43 -1.05 5.46 1.08
N THR A 44 -0.59 6.13 0.03
CA THR A 44 -0.45 7.59 -0.06
C THR A 44 -0.70 8.00 -1.51
N THR A 45 -0.82 9.30 -1.78
CA THR A 45 -0.90 9.85 -3.13
C THR A 45 0.47 10.07 -3.77
N GLU A 46 1.54 10.14 -2.96
CA GLU A 46 2.89 10.45 -3.42
C GLU A 46 3.77 9.21 -3.61
N TRP A 47 4.43 9.11 -4.77
CA TRP A 47 5.46 8.11 -5.01
C TRP A 47 6.75 8.48 -4.29
N LEU A 48 7.07 7.74 -3.22
CA LEU A 48 8.11 8.15 -2.29
C LEU A 48 9.55 7.92 -2.80
N PHE A 49 9.76 7.02 -3.77
CA PHE A 49 11.11 6.57 -4.20
C PHE A 49 11.22 5.82 -5.52
N VAL A 50 10.12 5.22 -5.99
CA VAL A 50 10.07 4.60 -7.31
C VAL A 50 9.35 5.59 -8.21
N ASP A 51 9.83 5.78 -9.43
CA ASP A 51 9.00 6.45 -10.42
C ASP A 51 7.66 5.71 -10.49
N PRO A 52 6.52 6.42 -10.55
CA PRO A 52 5.26 5.77 -10.86
C PRO A 52 5.49 4.87 -12.08
N PRO A 53 5.06 3.59 -12.08
CA PRO A 53 5.27 2.74 -13.23
C PRO A 53 4.68 3.44 -14.45
N ALA A 54 5.56 3.90 -15.33
CA ALA A 54 5.23 4.86 -16.37
C ALA A 54 4.34 4.27 -17.48
N GLU A 55 4.15 2.95 -17.50
CA GLU A 55 3.76 2.23 -18.71
C GLU A 55 2.73 1.11 -18.48
N VAL A 56 1.77 1.27 -17.56
CA VAL A 56 0.58 0.39 -17.57
C VAL A 56 -0.66 1.20 -17.94
N GLY A 57 -0.58 1.85 -19.10
CA GLY A 57 -1.66 2.61 -19.75
C GLY A 57 -2.01 3.95 -19.09
N ASP A 58 -3.05 4.61 -19.62
CA ASP A 58 -3.65 5.86 -19.10
C ASP A 58 -4.34 5.69 -17.73
N TRP A 59 -4.04 4.62 -16.99
CA TRP A 59 -4.72 4.29 -15.76
C TRP A 59 -4.02 4.95 -14.57
N PRO A 60 -4.72 5.82 -13.81
CA PRO A 60 -4.15 6.39 -12.60
C PRO A 60 -3.84 5.28 -11.58
N THR A 61 -2.72 5.42 -10.85
CA THR A 61 -2.29 4.45 -9.85
C THR A 61 -1.91 5.14 -8.54
N ALA A 62 -2.12 4.42 -7.43
CA ALA A 62 -1.64 4.80 -6.12
C ALA A 62 -0.59 3.82 -5.60
N PRO A 63 0.47 4.30 -4.92
CA PRO A 63 1.40 3.44 -4.21
C PRO A 63 0.74 2.87 -2.95
N VAL A 64 0.85 1.55 -2.77
CA VAL A 64 0.33 0.83 -1.61
C VAL A 64 1.40 -0.07 -1.01
N VAL A 65 1.76 0.14 0.25
CA VAL A 65 2.71 -0.70 0.98
C VAL A 65 2.00 -1.71 1.88
N MET A 66 2.51 -2.94 1.91
CA MET A 66 2.03 -4.00 2.79
C MET A 66 3.14 -5.03 3.09
N PRO A 67 2.99 -5.89 4.12
CA PRO A 67 3.93 -6.99 4.36
C PRO A 67 4.04 -7.90 3.14
N GLU A 68 5.23 -8.44 2.88
CA GLU A 68 5.50 -9.26 1.68
C GLU A 68 4.48 -10.40 1.49
N ARG A 69 4.15 -11.13 2.57
CA ARG A 69 3.17 -12.23 2.50
C ARG A 69 1.78 -11.75 2.10
N VAL A 70 1.40 -10.54 2.53
CA VAL A 70 0.12 -9.93 2.18
C VAL A 70 0.14 -9.49 0.72
N ALA A 71 1.23 -8.88 0.25
CA ALA A 71 1.40 -8.47 -1.14
C ALA A 71 1.28 -9.64 -2.10
N VAL A 72 2.00 -10.75 -1.84
CA VAL A 72 1.93 -11.96 -2.67
C VAL A 72 0.51 -12.49 -2.74
N ARG A 73 -0.20 -12.55 -1.60
CA ARG A 73 -1.63 -12.96 -1.61
C ARG A 73 -2.48 -11.99 -2.43
N ALA A 74 -2.34 -10.69 -2.22
CA ALA A 74 -3.13 -9.69 -2.93
C ALA A 74 -2.91 -9.76 -4.44
N ILE A 75 -1.66 -9.94 -4.89
CA ILE A 75 -1.32 -10.16 -6.31
C ILE A 75 -2.02 -11.41 -6.84
N LEU A 76 -1.93 -12.53 -6.13
CA LEU A 76 -2.56 -13.79 -6.56
C LEU A 76 -4.09 -13.70 -6.65
N GLU A 77 -4.73 -13.00 -5.72
CA GLU A 77 -6.17 -12.74 -5.75
C GLU A 77 -6.56 -11.83 -6.93
N ASP A 78 -5.76 -10.79 -7.21
CA ASP A 78 -5.98 -9.86 -8.31
C ASP A 78 -5.75 -10.46 -9.70
N LEU A 79 -4.92 -11.51 -9.83
CA LEU A 79 -4.74 -12.24 -11.10
C LEU A 79 -6.05 -12.82 -11.66
N THR A 80 -7.07 -12.99 -10.82
CA THR A 80 -8.41 -13.42 -11.24
C THR A 80 -9.34 -12.27 -11.61
N GLY A 81 -8.94 -11.03 -11.34
CA GLY A 81 -9.66 -9.82 -11.73
C GLY A 81 -9.37 -9.42 -13.18
N ASP A 82 -10.42 -9.10 -13.93
CA ASP A 82 -10.31 -8.59 -15.30
C ASP A 82 -10.99 -7.21 -15.40
N PRO A 83 -10.23 -6.12 -15.67
CA PRO A 83 -8.79 -6.07 -15.85
C PRO A 83 -8.05 -6.05 -14.50
N PRO A 84 -6.80 -6.57 -14.42
CA PRO A 84 -6.01 -6.58 -13.19
C PRO A 84 -5.80 -5.15 -12.67
N ARG A 85 -5.72 -5.00 -11.34
CA ARG A 85 -5.53 -3.72 -10.68
C ARG A 85 -4.14 -3.53 -10.11
N ILE A 86 -3.46 -4.60 -9.72
CA ILE A 86 -2.08 -4.53 -9.23
C ILE A 86 -1.17 -4.62 -10.45
N LEU A 87 -0.62 -3.47 -10.84
CA LEU A 87 0.10 -3.31 -12.10
C LEU A 87 1.61 -3.46 -11.95
N PHE A 88 2.11 -3.25 -10.74
CA PHE A 88 3.54 -3.29 -10.43
C PHE A 88 3.78 -3.73 -8.99
N ASP A 89 4.91 -4.39 -8.77
CA ASP A 89 5.36 -4.87 -7.47
C ASP A 89 6.85 -4.57 -7.28
N HIS A 90 7.17 -3.85 -6.22
CA HIS A 90 8.52 -3.48 -5.84
C HIS A 90 8.83 -3.87 -4.39
N GLN A 91 9.96 -4.54 -4.19
CA GLN A 91 10.48 -4.80 -2.86
C GLN A 91 11.15 -3.56 -2.29
N THR A 92 10.65 -3.07 -1.15
CA THR A 92 11.16 -1.84 -0.55
C THR A 92 12.58 -2.00 0.03
N THR A 93 13.40 -0.98 -0.16
CA THR A 93 14.70 -0.79 0.48
C THR A 93 14.54 -0.30 1.93
N PRO A 94 15.59 -0.37 2.78
CA PRO A 94 15.54 0.21 4.13
C PRO A 94 15.21 1.71 4.18
N ALA A 95 15.70 2.49 3.20
CA ALA A 95 15.38 3.92 3.11
C ALA A 95 13.90 4.14 2.77
N GLU A 96 13.36 3.33 1.86
CA GLU A 96 11.94 3.30 1.49
C GLU A 96 11.04 3.02 2.67
N ARG A 97 11.35 1.96 3.42
CA ARG A 97 10.60 1.59 4.62
C ARG A 97 10.55 2.73 5.64
N ARG A 98 11.61 3.54 5.75
CA ARG A 98 11.64 4.69 6.67
C ARG A 98 10.69 5.82 6.28
N LYS A 99 10.50 6.15 4.99
CA LYS A 99 9.48 7.15 4.64
C LYS A 99 8.07 6.58 4.77
N TRP A 100 7.86 5.32 4.42
CA TRP A 100 6.57 4.67 4.68
C TRP A 100 6.20 4.65 6.16
N ARG A 101 7.20 4.47 7.03
CA ARG A 101 7.06 4.61 8.48
C ARG A 101 6.66 6.03 8.89
N TRP A 102 7.16 7.05 8.20
CA TRP A 102 6.77 8.44 8.42
C TRP A 102 5.35 8.73 7.92
N VAL A 103 4.94 8.19 6.77
CA VAL A 103 3.53 8.25 6.31
C VAL A 103 2.61 7.59 7.35
N ALA A 104 2.97 6.41 7.85
CA ALA A 104 2.21 5.73 8.89
C ALA A 104 2.06 6.60 10.16
N PHE A 105 3.10 7.36 10.52
CA PHE A 105 3.05 8.32 11.61
C PHE A 105 2.08 9.48 11.34
N GLN A 106 2.04 10.02 10.11
CA GLN A 106 1.12 11.10 9.77
C GLN A 106 -0.34 10.66 9.81
N VAL A 107 -0.63 9.45 9.34
CA VAL A 107 -2.00 8.91 9.30
C VAL A 107 -2.49 8.55 10.70
N ALA A 108 -1.65 7.94 11.54
CA ALA A 108 -2.04 7.57 12.89
C ALA A 108 -0.86 7.49 13.86
N PRO A 109 -0.47 8.61 14.48
CA PRO A 109 0.61 8.63 15.46
C PRO A 109 0.22 7.81 16.69
N ASN A 110 1.17 7.09 17.28
CA ASN A 110 0.95 6.45 18.58
C ASN A 110 1.21 7.45 19.73
N GLN A 111 0.77 7.11 20.95
CA GLN A 111 0.96 7.93 22.16
C GLN A 111 2.44 8.21 22.51
N GLN A 112 3.38 7.44 21.93
CA GLN A 112 4.82 7.57 22.14
C GLN A 112 5.51 8.36 21.00
N GLY A 113 4.75 8.93 20.05
CA GLY A 113 5.29 9.69 18.93
C GLY A 113 5.99 8.85 17.85
N GLN A 114 5.75 7.54 17.81
CA GLN A 114 6.31 6.62 16.82
C GLN A 114 5.27 6.25 15.76
N GLY A 115 5.70 6.18 14.49
CA GLY A 115 4.88 5.65 13.41
C GLY A 115 4.77 4.14 13.51
N ARG A 116 3.55 3.61 13.62
CA ARG A 116 3.29 2.16 13.51
C ARG A 116 2.47 1.91 12.26
N PHE A 117 2.85 0.89 11.50
CA PHE A 117 2.03 0.45 10.39
C PHE A 117 0.69 -0.10 10.89
N PRO A 118 -0.37 -0.05 10.07
CA PRO A 118 -1.69 -0.54 10.48
C PRO A 118 -1.69 -1.97 11.03
N TRP A 119 -0.91 -2.87 10.44
CA TRP A 119 -0.82 -4.28 10.84
C TRP A 119 -0.05 -4.52 12.14
N GLU A 120 0.77 -3.55 12.57
CA GLU A 120 1.51 -3.65 13.84
C GLU A 120 0.64 -3.23 15.05
N ARG A 121 -0.52 -2.64 14.81
CA ARG A 121 -1.45 -2.19 15.85
C ARG A 121 -2.37 -3.30 16.35
N VAL A 122 -2.62 -4.32 15.53
CA VAL A 122 -3.48 -5.47 15.88
C VAL A 122 -2.84 -6.36 16.95
N HIS A 123 -1.53 -6.21 17.18
CA HIS A 123 -0.77 -6.91 18.21
C HIS A 123 -0.25 -5.99 19.33
N ALA A 124 -0.74 -4.75 19.40
CA ALA A 124 -0.29 -3.75 20.38
C ALA A 124 -1.21 -3.69 21.60
#